data_AF-A0A1D6NEQ9-F1
#
_entry.id   AF-A0A1D6NEQ9-F1
#
_cell.length_a   1.000
_cell.length_b   1.000
_cell.length_c   1.000
_cell.angle_alpha   90.00
_cell.angle_beta   90.00
_cell.angle_gamma   90.00
#
_symmetry.space_group_name_H-M   'P 1'
#
loop_
_entity.id
_entity.type
_entity.pdbx_description
1 polymer ?
#
loop_
_entity_poly.entity_id
_entity_poly.type
_entity_poly.pdbx_seq_one_letter_code
_entity_poly.pdbx_strand_id
1 'polypeptide(L)'
;MRPTPALVAGGRMVTSFLSATEWMLPSPATQVHTISVLPSRRDFAFSNLTMLLRNSGGNEGESGSTKFHVVRDDLLHPLANGNKARKLDALLPILRRCGVTDIVTCGGCQSAHAAAIAVHCAEWGIRPHILLRGEQLDVPTGYNLISLMFGNVTYVSRSLYAQRDEMLYEHAIKVAGYSGTVMWADEVIGKGLGVDEDTTDGNGSRRVMIVKEGAGSVQALLGVMRLLKYLSGLTLFRKDEKVHIVVDSGTGTTAVGLALGAVCLGLQWRVTAVMLADTLEGYKQRERSLLSDFEKVFPEIYHGMVEDATHDNLVQWVERFSPRRSQHIQNQTLILEDNIQDSTYPDYGFGKVLDGEIAMCRQVAQQTGILLDPMYTLAAWEQAVDICCGDSEAKVLMIHTGGTLGLFGLAQRYSSQFNTGEQP
;
A
#
# COMPACT_ATOMS: atom_id res chain seq x y z
N MET A 1 14.78 -8.23 25.29
CA MET A 1 14.41 -9.48 26.02
C MET A 1 14.67 -10.68 25.10
N ARG A 2 14.79 -11.91 25.63
CA ARG A 2 14.77 -13.11 24.78
C ARG A 2 13.33 -13.39 24.34
N PRO A 3 13.07 -13.73 23.07
CA PRO A 3 11.71 -14.06 22.60
C PRO A 3 11.17 -15.32 23.28
N THR A 4 9.85 -15.40 23.45
CA THR A 4 9.20 -16.57 24.06
C THR A 4 9.30 -17.80 23.13
N PRO A 5 9.24 -19.03 23.66
CA PRO A 5 9.30 -20.24 22.84
C PRO A 5 8.22 -20.31 21.74
N ALA A 6 7.02 -19.78 22.02
CA ALA A 6 5.92 -19.67 21.07
C ALA A 6 6.26 -18.71 19.90
N LEU A 7 6.83 -17.53 20.20
CA LEU A 7 7.32 -16.58 19.20
C LEU A 7 8.39 -17.19 18.28
N VAL A 8 9.27 -18.04 18.83
CA VAL A 8 10.30 -18.75 18.04
C VAL A 8 9.69 -19.91 17.22
N ALA A 9 8.63 -20.56 17.70
CA ALA A 9 7.93 -21.62 16.96
C ALA A 9 7.13 -21.08 15.78
N GLY A 10 6.21 -20.13 16.01
CA GLY A 10 5.41 -19.51 14.95
C GLY A 10 6.27 -18.80 13.90
N GLY A 11 7.42 -18.21 14.29
CA GLY A 11 8.28 -17.47 13.38
C GLY A 11 8.96 -18.38 12.37
N ARG A 12 9.26 -19.62 12.78
CA ARG A 12 9.71 -20.69 11.88
C ARG A 12 8.58 -21.17 10.97
N MET A 13 7.36 -21.28 11.47
CA MET A 13 6.19 -21.67 10.68
C MET A 13 5.88 -20.65 9.57
N VAL A 14 5.78 -19.36 9.91
CA VAL A 14 5.62 -18.24 8.96
C VAL A 14 6.78 -18.21 7.96
N THR A 15 8.03 -18.36 8.45
CA THR A 15 9.22 -18.40 7.57
C THR A 15 9.15 -19.57 6.58
N SER A 16 8.74 -20.75 7.03
CA SER A 16 8.60 -21.96 6.20
C SER A 16 7.48 -21.80 5.17
N PHE A 17 6.30 -21.33 5.61
CA PHE A 17 5.17 -21.05 4.73
C PHE A 17 5.55 -20.07 3.62
N LEU A 18 6.13 -18.91 3.97
CA LEU A 18 6.61 -17.92 3.00
C LEU A 18 7.73 -18.43 2.07
N SER A 19 8.41 -19.52 2.41
CA SER A 19 9.37 -20.19 1.52
C SER A 19 8.72 -21.23 0.60
N ALA A 20 7.57 -21.79 0.97
CA ALA A 20 6.81 -22.76 0.19
C ALA A 20 5.73 -22.13 -0.72
N THR A 21 5.33 -20.89 -0.43
CA THR A 21 4.45 -20.09 -1.30
C THR A 21 5.10 -19.83 -2.66
N GLU A 22 4.32 -19.96 -3.73
CA GLU A 22 4.67 -19.49 -5.07
C GLU A 22 4.35 -18.00 -5.19
N TRP A 23 5.22 -17.25 -5.86
CA TRP A 23 5.22 -15.79 -5.84
C TRP A 23 5.13 -15.22 -7.25
N MET A 24 4.38 -14.13 -7.41
CA MET A 24 4.30 -13.40 -8.68
C MET A 24 5.62 -12.68 -9.00
N LEU A 25 6.21 -12.03 -7.99
CA LEU A 25 7.46 -11.31 -8.14
C LEU A 25 8.63 -12.31 -8.01
N PRO A 26 9.57 -12.34 -8.98
CA PRO A 26 10.67 -13.30 -9.00
C PRO A 26 11.62 -13.13 -7.80
N SER A 27 11.62 -11.96 -7.17
CA SER A 27 12.36 -11.67 -5.94
C SER A 27 11.55 -10.72 -5.05
N PRO A 28 11.62 -10.85 -3.71
CA PRO A 28 11.11 -9.83 -2.81
C PRO A 28 12.00 -8.57 -2.79
N ALA A 29 13.19 -8.62 -3.40
CA ALA A 29 14.18 -7.56 -3.34
C ALA A 29 13.66 -6.21 -3.87
N THR A 30 14.17 -5.14 -3.28
CA THR A 30 13.77 -3.75 -3.56
C THR A 30 14.91 -2.84 -3.13
N GLN A 31 15.04 -1.69 -3.79
CA GLN A 31 16.11 -0.75 -3.48
C GLN A 31 15.78 0.00 -2.19
N VAL A 32 16.78 0.26 -1.34
CA VAL A 32 16.62 1.08 -0.14
C VAL A 32 17.52 2.30 -0.28
N HIS A 33 16.90 3.49 -0.29
CA HIS A 33 17.63 4.76 -0.28
C HIS A 33 17.76 5.27 1.14
N THR A 34 18.89 5.90 1.48
CA THR A 34 19.09 6.61 2.74
C THR A 34 19.04 8.10 2.48
N ILE A 35 18.13 8.79 3.15
CA ILE A 35 17.88 10.23 3.02
C ILE A 35 18.38 10.93 4.28
N SER A 36 19.30 11.89 4.12
CA SER A 36 19.64 12.83 5.20
C SER A 36 18.60 13.94 5.25
N VAL A 37 18.21 14.34 6.45
CA VAL A 37 17.36 15.49 6.74
C VAL A 37 18.22 16.55 7.44
N LEU A 38 18.21 17.77 6.90
CA LEU A 38 18.86 18.93 7.50
C LEU A 38 17.81 20.02 7.75
N PRO A 39 17.69 20.54 8.98
CA PRO A 39 16.87 21.73 9.23
C PRO A 39 17.40 22.92 8.43
N SER A 40 16.53 23.63 7.72
CA SER A 40 16.84 24.91 7.08
C SER A 40 16.05 26.04 7.75
N ARG A 41 16.30 27.30 7.35
CA ARG A 41 15.72 28.49 8.01
C ARG A 41 14.19 28.59 7.97
N ARG A 42 13.50 27.78 7.16
CA ARG A 42 12.02 27.72 7.07
C ARG A 42 11.47 26.31 6.81
N ASP A 43 12.21 25.47 6.08
CA ASP A 43 11.78 24.12 5.67
C ASP A 43 12.88 23.06 5.95
N PHE A 44 12.67 21.81 5.54
CA PHE A 44 13.72 20.78 5.53
C PHE A 44 14.47 20.72 4.19
N ALA A 45 15.78 20.52 4.25
CA ALA A 45 16.61 20.17 3.09
C ALA A 45 16.95 18.68 3.12
N PHE A 46 16.85 18.02 1.97
CA PHE A 46 17.09 16.58 1.83
C PHE A 46 18.33 16.29 0.99
N SER A 47 19.02 15.17 1.25
CA SER A 47 20.02 14.63 0.32
C SER A 47 19.95 13.11 0.28
N ASN A 48 20.18 12.53 -0.91
CA ASN A 48 20.16 11.09 -1.12
C ASN A 48 21.57 10.50 -0.99
N LEU A 49 21.92 10.07 0.22
CA LEU A 49 23.24 9.53 0.56
C LEU A 49 23.57 8.26 -0.26
N THR A 50 22.56 7.46 -0.61
CA THR A 50 22.74 6.24 -1.42
C THR A 50 23.25 6.56 -2.84
N MET A 51 22.88 7.71 -3.42
CA MET A 51 23.42 8.14 -4.70
C MET A 51 24.80 8.79 -4.57
N LEU A 52 25.02 9.58 -3.51
CA LEU A 52 26.32 10.22 -3.25
C LEU A 52 27.43 9.17 -3.04
N LEU A 53 27.17 8.11 -2.29
CA LEU A 53 28.12 7.00 -2.07
C LEU A 53 28.45 6.19 -3.33
N ARG A 54 27.58 6.21 -4.36
CA ARG A 54 27.87 5.55 -5.65
C ARG A 54 28.80 6.39 -6.53
N ASN A 55 28.76 7.71 -6.40
CA ASN A 55 29.57 8.64 -7.18
C ASN A 55 30.88 9.01 -6.49
N SER A 56 30.95 8.87 -5.17
CA SER A 56 32.09 9.27 -4.33
C SER A 56 32.65 8.05 -3.61
N GLY A 57 33.75 7.49 -4.10
CA GLY A 57 34.43 6.32 -3.50
C GLY A 57 35.23 6.66 -2.23
N GLY A 58 34.64 7.39 -1.27
CA GLY A 58 35.34 7.95 -0.11
C GLY A 58 34.51 8.01 1.17
N ASN A 59 35.20 7.70 2.27
CA ASN A 59 34.83 7.69 3.70
C ASN A 59 33.43 8.16 4.14
N GLU A 60 32.82 7.33 4.98
CA GLU A 60 31.77 7.73 5.93
C GLU A 60 32.33 8.78 6.92
N GLY A 61 32.01 10.04 6.69
CA GLY A 61 32.48 11.14 7.54
C GLY A 61 31.65 12.40 7.38
N GLU A 62 30.51 12.48 8.08
CA GLU A 62 30.37 13.47 9.16
C GLU A 62 29.17 13.17 10.08
N SER A 63 29.34 13.50 11.35
CA SER A 63 28.39 13.21 12.43
C SER A 63 27.44 14.39 12.62
N GLY A 64 26.12 14.16 12.49
CA GLY A 64 25.12 15.15 12.91
C GLY A 64 23.80 15.20 12.13
N SER A 65 23.75 14.66 10.89
CA SER A 65 22.49 14.68 10.11
C SER A 65 21.54 13.56 10.50
N THR A 66 20.34 13.93 10.95
CA THR A 66 19.15 13.07 11.03
C THR A 66 18.95 12.30 9.71
N LYS A 67 18.60 11.00 9.74
CA LYS A 67 18.47 10.18 8.53
C LYS A 67 17.39 9.10 8.62
N PHE A 68 16.61 8.97 7.56
CA PHE A 68 15.63 7.89 7.39
C PHE A 68 15.90 7.10 6.12
N HIS A 69 15.29 5.93 6.02
CA HIS A 69 15.42 5.03 4.88
C HIS A 69 14.11 4.96 4.09
N VAL A 70 14.19 4.78 2.77
CA VAL A 70 13.05 4.69 1.87
C VAL A 70 13.12 3.39 1.08
N VAL A 71 12.16 2.49 1.30
CA VAL A 71 11.97 1.27 0.50
C VAL A 71 11.31 1.66 -0.83
N ARG A 72 12.04 1.49 -1.93
CA ARG A 72 11.66 1.92 -3.29
C ARG A 72 10.77 0.90 -3.99
N ASP A 73 9.65 0.55 -3.37
CA ASP A 73 8.68 -0.37 -3.96
C ASP A 73 7.99 0.22 -5.21
N ASP A 74 8.05 1.54 -5.41
CA ASP A 74 7.72 2.20 -6.69
C ASP A 74 8.58 1.74 -7.87
N LEU A 75 9.74 1.14 -7.64
CA LEU A 75 10.64 0.63 -8.68
C LEU A 75 10.44 -0.87 -8.99
N LEU A 76 9.45 -1.54 -8.38
CA LEU A 76 9.22 -2.98 -8.60
C LEU A 76 8.78 -3.35 -10.01
N HIS A 77 8.11 -2.44 -10.71
CA HIS A 77 7.57 -2.66 -12.04
C HIS A 77 7.42 -1.33 -12.80
N PRO A 78 7.67 -1.25 -14.12
CA PRO A 78 7.47 0.00 -14.86
C PRO A 78 6.02 0.53 -14.81
N LEU A 79 5.02 -0.36 -14.75
CA LEU A 79 3.60 0.02 -14.91
C LEU A 79 2.69 -0.36 -13.73
N ALA A 80 3.12 -1.29 -12.87
CA ALA A 80 2.29 -1.93 -11.84
C ALA A 80 3.09 -2.11 -10.55
N ASN A 81 3.58 -1.02 -9.98
CA ASN A 81 4.53 -1.02 -8.87
C ASN A 81 3.87 -0.78 -7.50
N GLY A 82 4.74 -0.60 -6.50
CA GLY A 82 4.36 -0.14 -5.18
C GLY A 82 3.68 -1.22 -4.34
N ASN A 83 2.88 -0.77 -3.38
CA ASN A 83 2.21 -1.69 -2.45
C ASN A 83 1.13 -2.57 -3.13
N LYS A 84 0.74 -2.28 -4.38
CA LYS A 84 -0.20 -3.12 -5.15
C LYS A 84 0.51 -4.36 -5.67
N ALA A 85 1.72 -4.21 -6.24
CA ALA A 85 2.58 -5.35 -6.62
C ALA A 85 2.79 -6.31 -5.44
N ARG A 86 3.09 -5.78 -4.25
CA ARG A 86 3.28 -6.58 -3.02
C ARG A 86 2.05 -7.38 -2.59
N LYS A 87 0.85 -6.83 -2.75
CA LYS A 87 -0.40 -7.54 -2.43
C LYS A 87 -0.71 -8.63 -3.45
N LEU A 88 -0.46 -8.34 -4.73
CA LEU A 88 -0.66 -9.29 -5.82
C LEU A 88 0.40 -10.40 -5.84
N ASP A 89 1.55 -10.18 -5.20
CA ASP A 89 2.67 -11.12 -5.07
C ASP A 89 2.25 -12.51 -4.58
N ALA A 90 1.38 -12.57 -3.56
CA ALA A 90 0.78 -13.82 -3.10
C ALA A 90 -0.55 -14.13 -3.77
N LEU A 91 -1.36 -13.10 -4.04
CA LEU A 91 -2.76 -13.28 -4.46
C LEU A 91 -2.86 -13.91 -5.84
N LEU A 92 -2.15 -13.41 -6.86
CA LEU A 92 -2.30 -13.90 -8.22
C LEU A 92 -1.86 -15.37 -8.41
N PRO A 93 -0.75 -15.86 -7.81
CA PRO A 93 -0.43 -17.28 -7.81
C PRO A 93 -1.52 -18.17 -7.18
N ILE A 94 -2.12 -17.73 -6.06
CA ILE A 94 -3.22 -18.45 -5.42
C ILE A 94 -4.44 -18.51 -6.35
N LEU A 95 -4.85 -17.38 -6.95
CA LEU A 95 -5.97 -17.34 -7.89
C LEU A 95 -5.70 -18.19 -9.15
N ARG A 96 -4.47 -18.20 -9.67
CA ARG A 96 -4.08 -19.04 -10.81
C ARG A 96 -4.21 -20.53 -10.51
N ARG A 97 -3.88 -20.98 -9.29
CA ARG A 97 -4.06 -22.39 -8.86
C ARG A 97 -5.54 -22.80 -8.80
N CYS A 98 -6.44 -21.87 -8.54
CA CYS A 98 -7.89 -22.09 -8.67
C CYS A 98 -8.37 -22.20 -10.13
N GLY A 99 -7.48 -22.06 -11.12
CA GLY A 99 -7.80 -22.07 -12.56
C GLY A 99 -8.59 -20.85 -13.02
N VAL A 100 -8.44 -19.70 -12.34
CA VAL A 100 -9.14 -18.45 -12.68
C VAL A 100 -8.80 -18.02 -14.10
N THR A 101 -9.84 -17.74 -14.89
CA THR A 101 -9.71 -17.28 -16.30
C THR A 101 -9.89 -15.77 -16.43
N ASP A 102 -10.67 -15.18 -15.53
CA ASP A 102 -11.12 -13.80 -15.57
C ASP A 102 -11.13 -13.22 -14.14
N ILE A 103 -10.66 -11.98 -13.97
CA ILE A 103 -10.74 -11.23 -12.71
C ILE A 103 -11.62 -10.00 -12.89
N VAL A 104 -12.53 -9.77 -11.96
CA VAL A 104 -13.36 -8.56 -11.90
C VAL A 104 -12.92 -7.71 -10.71
N THR A 105 -12.64 -6.43 -10.93
CA THR A 105 -12.31 -5.49 -9.85
C THR A 105 -12.83 -4.08 -10.15
N CYS A 106 -12.68 -3.16 -9.20
CA CYS A 106 -13.08 -1.77 -9.35
C CYS A 106 -12.05 -0.79 -8.77
N GLY A 107 -12.20 0.49 -9.14
CA GLY A 107 -11.40 1.59 -8.59
C GLY A 107 -11.89 2.96 -9.05
N GLY A 108 -11.32 4.02 -8.48
CA GLY A 108 -11.39 5.35 -9.08
C GLY A 108 -10.68 5.43 -10.45
N CYS A 109 -11.02 6.42 -11.28
CA CYS A 109 -10.47 6.60 -12.63
C CYS A 109 -8.91 6.51 -12.72
N GLN A 110 -8.18 7.05 -11.74
CA GLN A 110 -6.72 6.98 -11.61
C GLN A 110 -6.25 5.95 -10.57
N SER A 111 -6.94 4.80 -10.44
CA SER A 111 -6.62 3.78 -9.43
C SER A 111 -5.38 2.97 -9.78
N ALA A 112 -4.33 3.12 -8.98
CA ALA A 112 -3.13 2.27 -9.02
C ALA A 112 -3.45 0.77 -8.81
N HIS A 113 -4.52 0.45 -8.05
CA HIS A 113 -4.99 -0.92 -7.88
C HIS A 113 -5.56 -1.51 -9.17
N ALA A 114 -6.42 -0.74 -9.85
CA ALA A 114 -7.04 -1.16 -11.10
C ALA A 114 -5.99 -1.41 -12.19
N ALA A 115 -5.04 -0.49 -12.34
CA ALA A 115 -3.92 -0.64 -13.27
C ALA A 115 -3.02 -1.84 -12.93
N ALA A 116 -2.71 -2.07 -11.65
CA ALA A 116 -1.88 -3.20 -11.24
C ALA A 116 -2.56 -4.56 -11.47
N ILE A 117 -3.87 -4.66 -11.25
CA ILE A 117 -4.67 -5.83 -11.64
C ILE A 117 -4.62 -6.00 -13.15
N ALA A 118 -4.89 -4.94 -13.93
CA ALA A 118 -4.92 -5.03 -15.40
C ALA A 118 -3.61 -5.55 -15.98
N VAL A 119 -2.47 -4.94 -15.60
CA VAL A 119 -1.13 -5.32 -16.07
C VAL A 119 -0.78 -6.76 -15.67
N HIS A 120 -0.81 -7.09 -14.38
CA HIS A 120 -0.34 -8.40 -13.93
C HIS A 120 -1.28 -9.55 -14.32
N CYS A 121 -2.58 -9.31 -14.46
CA CYS A 121 -3.48 -10.33 -15.00
C CYS A 121 -3.14 -10.61 -16.47
N ALA A 122 -2.94 -9.58 -17.29
CA ALA A 122 -2.55 -9.74 -18.70
C ALA A 122 -1.21 -10.48 -18.86
N GLU A 123 -0.20 -10.14 -18.03
CA GLU A 123 1.08 -10.86 -17.97
C GLU A 123 0.93 -12.34 -17.59
N TRP A 124 -0.09 -12.68 -16.80
CA TRP A 124 -0.37 -14.03 -16.32
C TRP A 124 -1.43 -14.78 -17.14
N GLY A 125 -1.90 -14.21 -18.26
CA GLY A 125 -2.91 -14.81 -19.13
C GLY A 125 -4.35 -14.80 -18.58
N ILE A 126 -4.60 -14.04 -17.51
CA ILE A 126 -5.91 -13.86 -16.88
C ILE A 126 -6.56 -12.60 -17.47
N ARG A 127 -7.85 -12.66 -17.81
CA ARG A 127 -8.57 -11.51 -18.39
C ARG A 127 -9.02 -10.53 -17.30
N PRO A 128 -8.54 -9.28 -17.26
CA PRO A 128 -8.96 -8.32 -16.26
C PRO A 128 -10.15 -7.49 -16.75
N HIS A 129 -11.23 -7.46 -15.97
CA HIS A 129 -12.41 -6.62 -16.18
C HIS A 129 -12.47 -5.57 -15.08
N ILE A 130 -12.47 -4.29 -15.47
CA ILE A 130 -12.14 -3.18 -14.58
C ILE A 130 -13.29 -2.17 -14.56
N LEU A 131 -13.97 -2.03 -13.42
CA LEU A 131 -15.05 -1.07 -13.22
C LEU A 131 -14.52 0.25 -12.64
N LEU A 132 -14.40 1.28 -13.48
CA LEU A 132 -13.83 2.58 -13.11
C LEU A 132 -14.91 3.61 -12.75
N ARG A 133 -14.84 4.19 -11.56
CA ARG A 133 -15.76 5.23 -11.10
C ARG A 133 -15.59 6.53 -11.88
N GLY A 134 -16.68 7.01 -12.47
CA GLY A 134 -16.79 8.28 -13.16
C GLY A 134 -17.07 8.10 -14.65
N GLU A 135 -16.64 9.07 -15.43
CA GLU A 135 -16.75 9.08 -16.89
C GLU A 135 -15.36 8.87 -17.52
N GLN A 136 -15.34 8.53 -18.80
CA GLN A 136 -14.11 8.43 -19.57
C GLN A 136 -13.47 9.81 -19.74
N LEU A 137 -12.15 9.90 -19.59
CA LEU A 137 -11.40 11.13 -19.86
C LEU A 137 -11.25 11.33 -21.36
N ASP A 138 -11.40 12.58 -21.83
CA ASP A 138 -11.13 12.98 -23.23
C ASP A 138 -9.73 12.55 -23.69
N VAL A 139 -8.75 12.70 -22.79
CA VAL A 139 -7.37 12.24 -22.97
C VAL A 139 -6.98 11.34 -21.80
N PRO A 140 -7.07 10.01 -21.96
CA PRO A 140 -6.61 9.07 -20.94
C PRO A 140 -5.12 9.25 -20.64
N THR A 141 -4.76 9.20 -19.36
CA THR A 141 -3.36 9.33 -18.93
C THR A 141 -3.09 8.55 -17.65
N GLY A 142 -1.82 8.37 -17.28
CA GLY A 142 -1.43 7.73 -16.02
C GLY A 142 -2.03 6.33 -15.85
N TYR A 143 -2.49 6.02 -14.64
CA TYR A 143 -3.14 4.73 -14.33
C TYR A 143 -4.43 4.49 -15.13
N ASN A 144 -5.15 5.55 -15.55
CA ASN A 144 -6.33 5.40 -16.39
C ASN A 144 -5.97 4.82 -17.76
N LEU A 145 -4.95 5.38 -18.42
CA LEU A 145 -4.43 4.87 -19.70
C LEU A 145 -3.94 3.43 -19.56
N ILE A 146 -3.15 3.11 -18.52
CA ILE A 146 -2.67 1.74 -18.29
C ILE A 146 -3.84 0.76 -18.08
N SER A 147 -4.89 1.17 -17.37
CA SER A 147 -6.09 0.32 -17.19
C SER A 147 -6.78 0.02 -18.52
N LEU A 148 -6.88 1.01 -19.43
CA LEU A 148 -7.47 0.85 -20.76
C LEU A 148 -6.62 0.00 -21.70
N MET A 149 -5.29 0.07 -21.59
CA MET A 149 -4.37 -0.68 -22.46
C MET A 149 -4.31 -2.18 -22.14
N PHE A 150 -4.51 -2.56 -20.87
CA PHE A 150 -4.35 -3.94 -20.41
C PHE A 150 -5.67 -4.62 -19.99
N GLY A 151 -6.75 -3.87 -19.74
CA GLY A 151 -7.99 -4.41 -19.19
C GLY A 151 -9.27 -4.03 -19.94
N ASN A 152 -10.28 -4.86 -19.78
CA ASN A 152 -11.64 -4.61 -20.25
C ASN A 152 -12.30 -3.58 -19.32
N VAL A 153 -12.08 -2.30 -19.59
CA VAL A 153 -12.59 -1.20 -18.76
C VAL A 153 -14.06 -0.92 -19.04
N THR A 154 -14.86 -0.76 -17.99
CA THR A 154 -16.20 -0.17 -18.05
C THR A 154 -16.27 1.00 -17.07
N TYR A 155 -16.71 2.17 -17.54
CA TYR A 155 -16.94 3.33 -16.69
C TYR A 155 -18.32 3.24 -16.03
N VAL A 156 -18.39 3.55 -14.73
CA VAL A 156 -19.60 3.40 -13.91
C VAL A 156 -19.91 4.67 -13.12
N SER A 157 -21.21 4.98 -12.99
CA SER A 157 -21.69 6.15 -12.25
C SER A 157 -21.30 6.08 -10.76
N ARG A 158 -21.24 7.25 -10.11
CA ARG A 158 -20.93 7.30 -8.66
C ARG A 158 -21.97 6.61 -7.79
N SER A 159 -23.24 6.58 -8.21
CA SER A 159 -24.32 5.90 -7.50
C SER A 159 -24.21 4.38 -7.61
N LEU A 160 -23.92 3.84 -8.80
CA LEU A 160 -23.65 2.41 -8.97
C LEU A 160 -22.38 2.01 -8.21
N TYR A 161 -21.31 2.82 -8.28
CA TYR A 161 -20.09 2.61 -7.51
C TYR A 161 -20.28 2.77 -5.99
N ALA A 162 -21.37 3.33 -5.48
CA ALA A 162 -21.63 3.29 -4.04
C ALA A 162 -21.93 1.85 -3.57
N GLN A 163 -22.54 1.04 -4.44
CA GLN A 163 -22.97 -0.34 -4.20
C GLN A 163 -21.95 -1.33 -4.80
N ARG A 164 -20.66 -1.15 -4.46
CA ARG A 164 -19.53 -1.85 -5.12
C ARG A 164 -19.67 -3.36 -5.17
N ASP A 165 -20.08 -3.99 -4.07
CA ASP A 165 -20.07 -5.45 -3.97
C ASP A 165 -21.16 -6.07 -4.87
N GLU A 166 -22.35 -5.47 -4.92
CA GLU A 166 -23.42 -5.84 -5.86
C GLU A 166 -23.02 -5.57 -7.32
N MET A 167 -22.49 -4.38 -7.62
CA MET A 167 -21.98 -4.00 -8.93
C MET A 167 -20.91 -4.97 -9.48
N LEU A 168 -19.95 -5.35 -8.63
CA LEU A 168 -18.91 -6.33 -8.97
C LEU A 168 -19.49 -7.71 -9.23
N TYR A 169 -20.42 -8.16 -8.38
CA TYR A 169 -21.05 -9.48 -8.48
C TYR A 169 -21.93 -9.61 -9.72
N GLU A 170 -22.77 -8.62 -10.02
CA GLU A 170 -23.55 -8.58 -11.27
C GLU A 170 -22.66 -8.62 -12.51
N HIS A 171 -21.56 -7.86 -12.51
CA HIS A 171 -20.64 -7.86 -13.64
C HIS A 171 -19.92 -9.20 -13.77
N ALA A 172 -19.52 -9.81 -12.66
CA ALA A 172 -18.90 -11.13 -12.65
C ALA A 172 -19.83 -12.23 -13.18
N ILE A 173 -21.14 -12.20 -12.85
CA ILE A 173 -22.13 -13.11 -13.45
C ILE A 173 -22.23 -12.91 -14.96
N LYS A 174 -22.28 -11.65 -15.43
CA LYS A 174 -22.33 -11.32 -16.86
C LYS A 174 -21.06 -11.79 -17.60
N VAL A 175 -19.90 -11.73 -16.95
CA VAL A 175 -18.63 -12.27 -17.48
C VAL A 175 -18.64 -13.80 -17.45
N ALA A 176 -19.12 -14.45 -16.39
CA ALA A 176 -19.13 -15.91 -16.25
C ALA A 176 -20.03 -16.60 -17.28
N GLY A 177 -21.21 -16.02 -17.57
CA GLY A 177 -22.22 -16.62 -18.43
C GLY A 177 -22.88 -17.85 -17.79
N TYR A 178 -23.67 -18.59 -18.57
CA TYR A 178 -24.53 -19.66 -18.06
C TYR A 178 -23.80 -20.87 -17.45
N SER A 179 -22.57 -21.15 -17.88
CA SER A 179 -21.78 -22.30 -17.42
C SER A 179 -20.63 -21.94 -16.50
N GLY A 180 -20.34 -20.64 -16.34
CA GLY A 180 -19.19 -20.15 -15.59
C GLY A 180 -19.44 -20.09 -14.08
N THR A 181 -18.36 -19.94 -13.32
CA THR A 181 -18.41 -19.78 -11.86
C THR A 181 -17.95 -18.39 -11.45
N VAL A 182 -18.49 -17.91 -10.31
CA VAL A 182 -18.12 -16.64 -9.67
C VAL A 182 -17.75 -16.94 -8.21
N MET A 183 -16.63 -16.37 -7.74
CA MET A 183 -16.16 -16.50 -6.36
C MET A 183 -15.50 -15.19 -5.91
N TRP A 184 -15.50 -14.90 -4.60
CA TRP A 184 -14.72 -13.79 -4.04
C TRP A 184 -13.30 -14.24 -3.67
N ALA A 185 -12.30 -13.43 -3.98
CA ALA A 185 -10.92 -13.73 -3.63
C ALA A 185 -10.69 -13.91 -2.11
N ASP A 186 -11.52 -13.24 -1.29
CA ASP A 186 -11.51 -13.33 0.17
C ASP A 186 -12.00 -14.71 0.67
N GLU A 187 -12.80 -15.44 -0.11
CA GLU A 187 -13.35 -16.77 0.23
C GLU A 187 -12.34 -17.91 -0.04
N VAL A 188 -11.22 -17.62 -0.71
CA VAL A 188 -10.16 -18.60 -1.03
C VAL A 188 -9.30 -18.88 0.22
N ILE A 189 -9.92 -19.57 1.18
CA ILE A 189 -9.33 -20.05 2.44
C ILE A 189 -8.54 -21.33 2.16
N GLY A 190 -7.45 -21.56 2.91
CA GLY A 190 -6.43 -22.59 2.64
C GLY A 190 -6.85 -24.08 2.58
N LYS A 191 -8.14 -24.41 2.70
CA LYS A 191 -8.68 -25.75 2.40
C LYS A 191 -9.02 -25.87 0.91
N GLY A 192 -8.00 -25.87 0.05
CA GLY A 192 -8.24 -25.92 -1.40
C GLY A 192 -7.02 -25.78 -2.32
N LEU A 193 -5.80 -26.05 -1.84
CA LEU A 193 -4.64 -26.22 -2.74
C LEU A 193 -4.66 -27.56 -3.50
N GLY A 194 -5.58 -28.47 -3.15
CA GLY A 194 -6.01 -29.56 -4.01
C GLY A 194 -7.18 -29.13 -4.88
N VAL A 195 -6.87 -28.44 -5.98
CA VAL A 195 -7.69 -28.56 -7.19
C VAL A 195 -7.17 -29.80 -7.89
N ASP A 196 -8.03 -30.79 -8.16
CA ASP A 196 -7.63 -31.93 -8.98
C ASP A 196 -7.13 -31.41 -10.33
N GLU A 197 -5.88 -31.71 -10.68
CA GLU A 197 -5.30 -31.39 -12.00
C GLU A 197 -6.13 -32.04 -13.13
N ASP A 198 -6.88 -33.10 -12.82
CA ASP A 198 -7.83 -33.77 -13.71
C ASP A 198 -9.12 -32.96 -14.00
N THR A 199 -9.33 -31.79 -13.37
CA THR A 199 -10.42 -30.86 -13.75
C THR A 199 -10.00 -29.83 -14.79
N THR A 200 -9.08 -30.21 -15.69
CA THR A 200 -9.08 -29.69 -17.07
C THR A 200 -10.25 -30.29 -17.84
N ASP A 201 -11.47 -29.99 -17.40
CA ASP A 201 -12.67 -30.29 -18.17
C ASP A 201 -12.53 -29.54 -19.50
N GLY A 202 -12.56 -30.28 -20.62
CA GLY A 202 -12.12 -29.81 -21.95
C GLY A 202 -13.03 -28.77 -22.61
N ASN A 203 -13.87 -28.11 -21.82
CA ASN A 203 -14.88 -27.16 -22.21
C ASN A 203 -14.55 -25.81 -21.56
N GLY A 204 -14.33 -24.77 -22.38
CA GLY A 204 -13.72 -23.50 -21.96
C GLY A 204 -14.61 -22.57 -21.11
N SER A 205 -15.16 -23.09 -20.01
CA SER A 205 -16.02 -22.35 -19.09
C SER A 205 -15.21 -21.37 -18.23
N ARG A 206 -15.77 -20.18 -18.00
CA ARG A 206 -15.08 -19.09 -17.31
C ARG A 206 -15.11 -19.30 -15.79
N ARG A 207 -13.97 -19.18 -15.14
CA ARG A 207 -13.84 -19.11 -13.68
C ARG A 207 -13.51 -17.67 -13.32
N VAL A 208 -14.52 -16.94 -12.84
CA VAL A 208 -14.45 -15.49 -12.59
C VAL A 208 -14.20 -15.24 -11.11
N MET A 209 -13.11 -14.54 -10.79
CA MET A 209 -12.77 -14.17 -9.42
C MET A 209 -12.98 -12.68 -9.18
N ILE A 210 -13.71 -12.31 -8.13
CA ILE A 210 -13.91 -10.92 -7.73
C ILE A 210 -12.81 -10.52 -6.74
N VAL A 211 -12.04 -9.49 -7.09
CA VAL A 211 -11.02 -8.89 -6.22
C VAL A 211 -11.51 -7.52 -5.77
N LYS A 212 -11.72 -7.32 -4.47
CA LYS A 212 -12.18 -6.03 -3.93
C LYS A 212 -11.13 -4.92 -4.11
N GLU A 213 -11.61 -3.67 -4.13
CA GLU A 213 -10.78 -2.48 -4.33
C GLU A 213 -9.57 -2.46 -3.37
N GLY A 214 -8.37 -2.30 -3.94
CA GLY A 214 -7.11 -2.22 -3.20
C GLY A 214 -6.53 -3.57 -2.77
N ALA A 215 -7.08 -4.71 -3.24
CA ALA A 215 -6.66 -6.07 -2.91
C ALA A 215 -6.58 -6.29 -1.39
N GLY A 216 -7.65 -5.95 -0.69
CA GLY A 216 -7.70 -5.97 0.76
C GLY A 216 -8.09 -7.32 1.35
N SER A 217 -7.34 -8.37 1.02
CA SER A 217 -7.60 -9.74 1.46
C SER A 217 -6.53 -10.25 2.44
N VAL A 218 -6.79 -11.37 3.10
CA VAL A 218 -5.80 -12.04 3.97
C VAL A 218 -4.58 -12.53 3.20
N GLN A 219 -4.77 -13.04 1.97
CA GLN A 219 -3.68 -13.52 1.12
C GLN A 219 -2.74 -12.36 0.73
N ALA A 220 -3.29 -11.16 0.52
CA ALA A 220 -2.51 -9.96 0.21
C ALA A 220 -1.56 -9.53 1.34
N LEU A 221 -1.81 -9.93 2.59
CA LEU A 221 -0.88 -9.70 3.71
C LEU A 221 0.44 -10.47 3.50
N LEU A 222 0.39 -11.68 2.93
CA LEU A 222 1.54 -12.58 2.81
C LEU A 222 2.68 -11.98 1.97
N GLY A 223 2.36 -11.30 0.87
CA GLY A 223 3.37 -10.63 0.03
C GLY A 223 3.98 -9.39 0.70
N VAL A 224 3.26 -8.75 1.62
CA VAL A 224 3.80 -7.69 2.50
C VAL A 224 4.68 -8.30 3.61
N MET A 225 4.31 -9.45 4.17
CA MET A 225 5.14 -10.19 5.13
C MET A 225 6.43 -10.73 4.46
N ARG A 226 6.37 -11.12 3.18
CA ARG A 226 7.53 -11.49 2.35
C ARG A 226 8.55 -10.35 2.25
N LEU A 227 8.09 -9.11 2.11
CA LEU A 227 8.94 -7.92 2.16
C LEU A 227 9.64 -7.77 3.52
N LEU A 228 8.94 -7.90 4.65
CA LEU A 228 9.61 -7.81 5.96
C LEU A 228 10.61 -8.95 6.22
N LYS A 229 10.32 -10.16 5.74
CA LYS A 229 11.26 -11.30 5.77
C LYS A 229 12.53 -10.99 4.96
N TYR A 230 12.42 -10.30 3.83
CA TYR A 230 13.57 -9.82 3.06
C TYR A 230 14.34 -8.70 3.79
N LEU A 231 13.64 -7.64 4.23
CA LEU A 231 14.26 -6.47 4.87
C LEU A 231 15.02 -6.84 6.15
N SER A 232 14.45 -7.72 6.99
CA SER A 232 15.09 -8.20 8.23
C SER A 232 16.24 -9.20 8.01
N GLY A 233 16.51 -9.56 6.75
CA GLY A 233 17.71 -10.27 6.32
C GLY A 233 18.82 -9.35 5.79
N LEU A 234 18.56 -8.04 5.63
CA LEU A 234 19.57 -7.07 5.19
C LEU A 234 20.48 -6.68 6.35
N THR A 235 21.76 -6.44 6.06
CA THR A 235 22.73 -5.89 7.02
C THR A 235 22.33 -4.53 7.58
N LEU A 236 21.46 -3.81 6.85
CA LEU A 236 20.94 -2.49 7.20
C LEU A 236 19.87 -2.52 8.31
N PHE A 237 19.12 -3.62 8.46
CA PHE A 237 18.03 -3.76 9.44
C PHE A 237 18.13 -5.11 10.15
N ARG A 238 18.85 -5.15 11.27
CA ARG A 238 19.01 -6.38 12.06
C ARG A 238 17.73 -6.68 12.85
N LYS A 239 17.50 -7.95 13.18
CA LYS A 239 16.28 -8.40 13.88
C LYS A 239 16.15 -7.83 15.30
N ASP A 240 17.27 -7.51 15.93
CA ASP A 240 17.38 -6.94 17.26
C ASP A 240 17.28 -5.41 17.29
N GLU A 241 17.35 -4.73 16.14
CA GLU A 241 17.22 -3.27 16.04
C GLU A 241 15.75 -2.82 16.11
N LYS A 242 15.52 -1.68 16.77
CA LYS A 242 14.25 -0.95 16.71
C LYS A 242 14.13 -0.29 15.34
N VAL A 243 13.09 -0.61 14.59
CA VAL A 243 12.77 0.04 13.31
C VAL A 243 11.36 0.62 13.39
N HIS A 244 11.21 1.87 12.99
CA HIS A 244 9.92 2.55 12.91
C HIS A 244 9.52 2.67 11.45
N ILE A 245 8.60 1.81 11.01
CA ILE A 245 8.09 1.81 9.64
C ILE A 245 7.01 2.89 9.51
N VAL A 246 7.10 3.69 8.44
CA VAL A 246 6.12 4.72 8.10
C VAL A 246 5.53 4.41 6.73
N VAL A 247 4.20 4.44 6.62
CA VAL A 247 3.49 4.09 5.39
C VAL A 247 2.20 4.90 5.24
N ASP A 248 1.81 5.21 4.02
CA ASP A 248 0.50 5.80 3.75
C ASP A 248 -0.60 4.72 3.72
N SER A 249 -1.83 5.12 4.06
CA SER A 249 -2.97 4.21 4.08
C SER A 249 -4.17 4.76 3.33
N GLY A 250 -4.44 4.15 2.16
CA GLY A 250 -5.77 4.16 1.54
C GLY A 250 -6.71 3.15 2.20
N THR A 251 -6.40 1.85 2.09
CA THR A 251 -7.30 0.73 2.51
C THR A 251 -6.81 -0.09 3.73
N GLY A 252 -5.78 0.38 4.44
CA GLY A 252 -5.25 -0.27 5.65
C GLY A 252 -4.38 -1.52 5.45
N THR A 253 -4.70 -2.39 4.50
CA THR A 253 -4.07 -3.74 4.35
C THR A 253 -2.54 -3.74 4.30
N THR A 254 -1.91 -2.71 3.70
CA THR A 254 -0.44 -2.62 3.64
C THR A 254 0.14 -2.42 5.04
N ALA A 255 -0.42 -1.50 5.83
CA ALA A 255 0.03 -1.24 7.19
C ALA A 255 -0.20 -2.46 8.11
N VAL A 256 -1.37 -3.08 8.01
CA VAL A 256 -1.71 -4.30 8.76
C VAL A 256 -0.75 -5.44 8.40
N GLY A 257 -0.45 -5.65 7.11
CA GLY A 257 0.49 -6.68 6.65
C GLY A 257 1.95 -6.43 7.09
N LEU A 258 2.37 -5.17 7.18
CA LEU A 258 3.68 -4.81 7.74
C LEU A 258 3.73 -5.12 9.24
N ALA A 259 2.73 -4.68 10.00
CA ALA A 259 2.72 -4.83 11.46
C ALA A 259 2.52 -6.28 11.90
N LEU A 260 1.58 -7.00 11.29
CA LEU A 260 1.41 -8.44 11.49
C LEU A 260 2.68 -9.20 11.08
N GLY A 261 3.32 -8.80 9.97
CA GLY A 261 4.62 -9.34 9.56
C GLY A 261 5.71 -9.14 10.61
N ALA A 262 5.76 -7.99 11.27
CA ALA A 262 6.73 -7.71 12.32
C ALA A 262 6.52 -8.62 13.54
N VAL A 263 5.28 -8.75 14.02
CA VAL A 263 4.90 -9.66 15.11
C VAL A 263 5.24 -11.11 14.75
N CYS A 264 4.72 -11.61 13.62
CA CYS A 264 4.93 -12.98 13.15
C CYS A 264 6.39 -13.35 12.89
N LEU A 265 7.28 -12.40 12.63
CA LEU A 265 8.73 -12.62 12.44
C LEU A 265 9.55 -12.35 13.72
N GLY A 266 8.91 -11.94 14.81
CA GLY A 266 9.55 -11.62 16.09
C GLY A 266 10.44 -10.38 16.04
N LEU A 267 10.10 -9.39 15.21
CA LEU A 267 10.86 -8.15 15.01
C LEU A 267 10.41 -7.07 16.01
N GLN A 268 11.34 -6.28 16.53
CA GLN A 268 11.04 -5.09 17.36
C GLN A 268 10.61 -3.88 16.51
N TRP A 269 9.86 -4.13 15.44
CA TRP A 269 9.52 -3.13 14.42
C TRP A 269 8.09 -2.63 14.64
N ARG A 270 7.92 -1.31 14.66
CA ARG A 270 6.61 -0.64 14.82
C ARG A 270 6.16 -0.08 13.47
N VAL A 271 4.85 0.09 13.30
CA VAL A 271 4.27 0.67 12.07
C VAL A 271 3.39 1.86 12.41
N THR A 272 3.74 3.03 11.90
CA THR A 272 2.87 4.20 11.83
C THR A 272 2.25 4.29 10.44
N ALA A 273 0.93 4.41 10.39
CA ALA A 273 0.18 4.48 9.14
C ALA A 273 -0.61 5.79 9.06
N VAL A 274 -0.26 6.61 8.06
CA VAL A 274 -0.92 7.91 7.85
C VAL A 274 -2.26 7.67 7.16
N MET A 275 -3.35 8.04 7.83
CA MET A 275 -4.71 7.88 7.36
C MET A 275 -5.04 8.90 6.26
N LEU A 276 -5.55 8.43 5.12
CA LEU A 276 -5.85 9.30 3.98
C LEU A 276 -7.32 9.30 3.56
N ALA A 277 -7.93 8.11 3.55
CA ALA A 277 -9.18 7.89 2.84
C ALA A 277 -10.37 7.59 3.77
N ASP A 278 -10.15 7.11 4.99
CA ASP A 278 -11.21 6.76 5.96
C ASP A 278 -11.03 7.35 7.37
N THR A 279 -11.99 7.08 8.28
CA THR A 279 -11.89 7.45 9.71
C THR A 279 -11.00 6.46 10.47
N LEU A 280 -10.50 6.88 11.64
CA LEU A 280 -9.77 6.00 12.57
C LEU A 280 -10.55 4.71 12.89
N GLU A 281 -11.85 4.82 13.15
CA GLU A 281 -12.67 3.64 13.44
C GLU A 281 -12.84 2.73 12.21
N GLY A 282 -12.93 3.29 11.01
CA GLY A 282 -12.93 2.51 9.76
C GLY A 282 -11.62 1.74 9.57
N TYR A 283 -10.46 2.36 9.85
CA TYR A 283 -9.17 1.66 9.81
C TYR A 283 -9.04 0.60 10.92
N LYS A 284 -9.46 0.88 12.15
CA LYS A 284 -9.48 -0.11 13.25
C LYS A 284 -10.43 -1.28 12.96
N GLN A 285 -11.62 -1.02 12.40
CA GLN A 285 -12.53 -2.09 11.98
C GLN A 285 -11.90 -2.94 10.86
N ARG A 286 -11.18 -2.31 9.92
CA ARG A 286 -10.48 -3.01 8.83
C ARG A 286 -9.32 -3.86 9.33
N GLU A 287 -8.57 -3.37 10.32
CA GLU A 287 -7.53 -4.11 11.03
C GLU A 287 -8.12 -5.35 11.72
N ARG A 288 -9.17 -5.19 12.53
CA ARG A 288 -9.85 -6.31 13.21
C ARG A 288 -10.42 -7.35 12.23
N SER A 289 -10.98 -6.92 11.10
CA SER A 289 -11.43 -7.82 10.03
C SER A 289 -10.28 -8.64 9.45
N LEU A 290 -9.18 -7.99 9.05
CA LEU A 290 -8.02 -8.68 8.47
C LEU A 290 -7.35 -9.63 9.46
N LEU A 291 -7.34 -9.29 10.76
CA LEU A 291 -6.83 -10.18 11.82
C LEU A 291 -7.73 -11.39 12.05
N SER A 292 -9.05 -11.21 12.11
CA SER A 292 -9.99 -12.34 12.22
C SER A 292 -9.93 -13.27 11.00
N ASP A 293 -9.73 -12.73 9.80
CA ASP A 293 -9.57 -13.56 8.59
C ASP A 293 -8.19 -14.25 8.56
N PHE A 294 -7.14 -13.62 9.10
CA PHE A 294 -5.84 -14.25 9.28
C PHE A 294 -5.88 -15.39 10.32
N GLU A 295 -6.57 -15.21 11.45
CA GLU A 295 -6.81 -16.23 12.46
C GLU A 295 -7.48 -17.48 11.86
N LYS A 296 -8.54 -17.30 11.05
CA LYS A 296 -9.26 -18.40 10.38
C LYS A 296 -8.37 -19.21 9.41
N VAL A 297 -7.45 -18.54 8.71
CA VAL A 297 -6.56 -19.20 7.72
C VAL A 297 -5.30 -19.77 8.40
N PHE A 298 -4.81 -19.15 9.46
CA PHE A 298 -3.53 -19.47 10.11
C PHE A 298 -3.65 -19.54 11.67
N PRO A 299 -4.54 -20.40 12.22
CA PRO A 299 -4.84 -20.41 13.66
C PRO A 299 -3.60 -20.74 14.51
N GLU A 300 -2.74 -21.64 14.04
CA GLU A 300 -1.49 -22.02 14.73
C GLU A 300 -0.47 -20.86 14.83
N ILE A 301 -0.50 -19.92 13.87
CA ILE A 301 0.35 -18.72 13.89
C ILE A 301 -0.27 -17.64 14.79
N TYR A 302 -1.60 -17.53 14.78
CA TYR A 302 -2.34 -16.48 15.49
C TYR A 302 -2.27 -16.65 17.02
N HIS A 303 -2.75 -17.78 17.54
CA HIS A 303 -2.80 -18.04 19.00
C HIS A 303 -1.41 -18.15 19.65
N GLY A 304 -0.35 -18.40 18.87
CA GLY A 304 1.01 -18.50 19.38
C GLY A 304 1.79 -17.18 19.47
N MET A 305 1.25 -16.07 18.97
CA MET A 305 1.98 -14.78 18.86
C MET A 305 1.14 -13.53 18.81
N VAL A 306 0.03 -13.57 18.06
CA VAL A 306 -0.72 -12.37 17.69
C VAL A 306 -1.65 -12.00 18.83
N GLU A 307 -2.27 -12.98 19.47
CA GLU A 307 -3.16 -12.80 20.62
C GLU A 307 -2.50 -11.95 21.75
N ASP A 308 -1.30 -12.36 22.21
CA ASP A 308 -0.48 -11.62 23.21
C ASP A 308 -0.08 -10.20 22.74
N ALA A 309 0.02 -9.95 21.44
CA ALA A 309 0.39 -8.66 20.88
C ALA A 309 -0.81 -7.73 20.61
N THR A 310 -2.03 -8.26 20.59
CA THR A 310 -3.26 -7.54 20.14
C THR A 310 -3.96 -6.71 21.22
N HIS A 311 -3.20 -6.07 22.13
CA HIS A 311 -3.75 -5.01 22.98
C HIS A 311 -3.90 -3.67 22.21
N ASP A 312 -4.90 -3.66 21.32
CA ASP A 312 -5.54 -2.51 20.65
C ASP A 312 -4.71 -1.60 19.72
N ASN A 313 -3.43 -1.91 19.49
CA ASN A 313 -2.50 -1.03 18.74
C ASN A 313 -1.48 -1.79 17.87
N LEU A 314 -1.91 -2.70 16.98
CA LEU A 314 -0.98 -3.35 16.04
C LEU A 314 -0.39 -2.33 15.05
N VAL A 315 -1.23 -1.41 14.56
CA VAL A 315 -0.81 -0.27 13.74
C VAL A 315 -1.07 1.03 14.50
N GLN A 316 -0.07 1.90 14.57
CA GLN A 316 -0.25 3.28 15.05
C GLN A 316 -0.85 4.14 13.93
N TRP A 317 -2.17 4.19 13.86
CA TRP A 317 -2.91 5.06 12.95
C TRP A 317 -2.76 6.53 13.36
N VAL A 318 -2.36 7.39 12.44
CA VAL A 318 -2.22 8.84 12.65
C VAL A 318 -2.99 9.62 11.60
N GLU A 319 -3.57 10.76 11.99
CA GLU A 319 -4.07 11.71 11.00
C GLU A 319 -2.90 12.36 10.26
N ARG A 320 -3.11 12.78 9.02
CA ARG A 320 -2.13 13.57 8.29
C ARG A 320 -2.10 15.00 8.86
N PHE A 321 -0.90 15.60 8.96
CA PHE A 321 -0.68 16.98 9.39
C PHE A 321 -1.62 18.02 8.74
N SER A 322 -2.03 17.79 7.50
CA SER A 322 -3.12 18.49 6.84
C SER A 322 -4.27 17.52 6.55
N PRO A 323 -5.28 17.42 7.43
CA PRO A 323 -6.40 16.49 7.26
C PRO A 323 -7.21 16.77 6.00
N ARG A 324 -7.70 15.70 5.36
CA ARG A 324 -8.51 15.75 4.13
C ARG A 324 -9.95 15.28 4.33
N ARG A 325 -10.48 15.37 5.55
CA ARG A 325 -11.88 15.12 5.88
C ARG A 325 -12.35 16.13 6.92
N SER A 326 -13.61 16.50 6.85
CA SER A 326 -14.30 17.31 7.86
C SER A 326 -14.35 16.55 9.20
N GLN A 327 -13.89 17.20 10.28
CA GLN A 327 -14.20 16.75 11.63
C GLN A 327 -15.65 17.16 11.98
N HIS A 328 -16.48 16.16 12.23
CA HIS A 328 -17.69 16.31 13.04
C HIS A 328 -17.49 15.53 14.33
N ILE A 329 -16.81 16.17 15.29
CA ILE A 329 -16.71 15.69 16.67
C ILE A 329 -17.20 16.81 17.58
N GLN A 330 -18.32 16.58 18.25
CA GLN A 330 -18.78 17.41 19.36
C GLN A 330 -18.03 16.99 20.62
N ASN A 331 -17.35 17.94 21.28
CA ASN A 331 -16.86 17.87 22.67
C ASN A 331 -15.80 16.76 22.94
N GLN A 332 -14.92 16.75 23.95
CA GLN A 332 -14.41 17.70 24.98
C GLN A 332 -13.19 16.97 25.62
N THR A 333 -12.15 17.55 26.23
CA THR A 333 -11.75 18.93 26.58
C THR A 333 -10.22 18.91 26.79
N LEU A 334 -9.46 19.95 26.42
CA LEU A 334 -8.31 20.42 27.20
C LEU A 334 -7.95 21.88 26.85
N ILE A 335 -7.67 22.67 27.89
CA ILE A 335 -7.55 24.14 27.83
C ILE A 335 -6.07 24.51 27.74
N LEU A 336 -5.71 25.28 26.71
CA LEU A 336 -4.69 26.33 26.82
C LEU A 336 -5.22 27.57 26.10
N GLU A 337 -5.18 28.69 26.81
CA GLU A 337 -5.69 29.97 26.32
C GLU A 337 -4.66 30.63 25.41
N ASP A 338 -5.02 30.87 24.15
CA ASP A 338 -4.75 32.16 23.51
C ASP A 338 -5.67 32.37 22.30
N ASN A 339 -6.21 33.58 22.16
CA ASN A 339 -7.29 33.88 21.20
C ASN A 339 -6.77 34.04 19.76
N ILE A 340 -6.84 32.97 18.96
CA ILE A 340 -6.92 33.08 17.49
C ILE A 340 -8.14 32.31 16.99
N GLN A 341 -9.23 33.04 16.80
CA GLN A 341 -10.49 32.52 16.25
C GLN A 341 -10.41 32.48 14.72
N ASP A 342 -9.66 31.51 14.17
CA ASP A 342 -9.56 31.31 12.72
C ASP A 342 -10.02 29.91 12.30
N SER A 343 -11.33 29.76 12.13
CA SER A 343 -11.97 28.53 11.69
C SER A 343 -11.97 28.42 10.16
N THR A 344 -10.79 28.44 9.54
CA THR A 344 -10.61 28.51 8.08
C THR A 344 -9.72 27.40 7.51
N TYR A 345 -9.90 26.15 7.97
CA TYR A 345 -9.45 24.98 7.21
C TYR A 345 -10.59 24.44 6.32
N PRO A 346 -10.52 24.61 4.99
CA PRO A 346 -11.59 24.16 4.09
C PRO A 346 -11.73 22.63 4.06
N ASP A 347 -12.94 22.13 3.84
CA ASP A 347 -13.20 20.70 3.69
C ASP A 347 -12.69 20.18 2.34
N TYR A 348 -11.55 19.50 2.36
CA TYR A 348 -10.92 19.03 1.14
C TYR A 348 -11.41 17.66 0.64
N GLY A 349 -11.86 16.74 1.49
CA GLY A 349 -12.24 15.39 1.06
C GLY A 349 -11.07 14.58 0.43
N PHE A 350 -11.21 13.25 0.37
CA PHE A 350 -10.20 12.42 -0.31
C PHE A 350 -10.20 12.68 -1.82
N GLY A 351 -9.02 12.95 -2.39
CA GLY A 351 -8.83 13.18 -3.82
C GLY A 351 -8.64 14.64 -4.25
N LYS A 352 -8.39 15.57 -3.32
CA LYS A 352 -7.94 16.94 -3.64
C LYS A 352 -6.47 17.14 -3.26
N VAL A 353 -5.76 17.94 -4.05
CA VAL A 353 -4.42 18.48 -3.75
C VAL A 353 -4.59 19.79 -2.96
N LEU A 354 -3.76 19.98 -1.94
CA LEU A 354 -3.69 21.17 -1.08
C LEU A 354 -2.57 22.11 -1.55
N ASP A 355 -2.64 23.37 -1.16
CA ASP A 355 -1.62 24.35 -1.53
C ASP A 355 -0.25 23.97 -0.93
N GLY A 356 0.81 24.19 -1.71
CA GLY A 356 2.18 23.81 -1.36
C GLY A 356 2.57 22.35 -1.63
N GLU A 357 1.64 21.40 -1.67
CA GLU A 357 1.98 19.96 -1.80
C GLU A 357 2.75 19.62 -3.09
N ILE A 358 2.37 20.22 -4.23
CA ILE A 358 3.09 20.05 -5.50
C ILE A 358 4.49 20.69 -5.44
N ALA A 359 4.64 21.80 -4.72
CA ALA A 359 5.95 22.42 -4.52
C ALA A 359 6.85 21.54 -3.65
N MET A 360 6.32 20.93 -2.59
CA MET A 360 7.04 19.99 -1.73
C MET A 360 7.43 18.72 -2.48
N CYS A 361 6.52 18.12 -3.27
CA CYS A 361 6.85 16.97 -4.14
C CYS A 361 7.97 17.33 -5.15
N ARG A 362 7.90 18.52 -5.76
CA ARG A 362 8.92 19.04 -6.67
C ARG A 362 10.27 19.22 -5.98
N GLN A 363 10.29 19.78 -4.77
CA GLN A 363 11.49 19.96 -3.95
C GLN A 363 12.14 18.61 -3.61
N VAL A 364 11.37 17.64 -3.10
CA VAL A 364 11.88 16.30 -2.79
C VAL A 364 12.45 15.63 -4.03
N ALA A 365 11.76 15.71 -5.17
CA ALA A 365 12.23 15.14 -6.44
C ALA A 365 13.56 15.78 -6.90
N GLN A 366 13.67 17.10 -6.85
CA GLN A 366 14.89 17.84 -7.21
C GLN A 366 16.08 17.55 -6.27
N GLN A 367 15.82 17.39 -4.97
CA GLN A 367 16.87 17.20 -3.96
C GLN A 367 17.33 15.73 -3.81
N THR A 368 16.46 14.76 -4.12
CA THR A 368 16.71 13.34 -3.80
C THR A 368 16.63 12.37 -4.98
N GLY A 369 16.04 12.79 -6.10
CA GLY A 369 15.70 11.90 -7.21
C GLY A 369 14.56 10.91 -6.89
N ILE A 370 13.79 11.15 -5.83
CA ILE A 370 12.60 10.35 -5.46
C ILE A 370 11.36 11.16 -5.78
N LEU A 371 10.48 10.63 -6.63
CA LEU A 371 9.28 11.32 -7.09
C LEU A 371 8.05 10.86 -6.29
N LEU A 372 7.68 11.69 -5.31
CA LEU A 372 6.47 11.53 -4.51
C LEU A 372 5.22 12.00 -5.26
N ASP A 373 4.08 11.47 -4.84
CA ASP A 373 2.76 11.95 -5.21
C ASP A 373 2.09 12.65 -4.00
N PRO A 374 1.33 13.74 -4.20
CA PRO A 374 0.70 14.49 -3.12
C PRO A 374 -0.54 13.75 -2.56
N MET A 375 -1.00 12.67 -3.19
CA MET A 375 -2.22 11.96 -2.78
C MET A 375 -1.94 10.90 -1.71
N TYR A 376 -0.78 10.26 -1.77
CA TYR A 376 -0.38 9.16 -0.90
C TYR A 376 1.01 9.36 -0.30
N THR A 377 2.05 9.28 -1.12
CA THR A 377 3.43 9.09 -0.63
C THR A 377 4.03 10.34 0.03
N LEU A 378 3.56 11.55 -0.30
CA LEU A 378 3.93 12.78 0.42
C LEU A 378 3.57 12.70 1.91
N ALA A 379 2.41 12.15 2.26
CA ALA A 379 1.96 12.06 3.65
C ALA A 379 2.87 11.16 4.50
N ALA A 380 3.33 10.05 3.92
CA ALA A 380 4.28 9.15 4.58
C ALA A 380 5.69 9.75 4.64
N TRP A 381 6.08 10.60 3.68
CA TRP A 381 7.34 11.35 3.74
C TRP A 381 7.33 12.39 4.87
N GLU A 382 6.29 13.21 4.95
CA GLU A 382 6.07 14.20 6.02
C GLU A 382 6.18 13.53 7.41
N GLN A 383 5.49 12.39 7.59
CA GLN A 383 5.51 11.66 8.86
C GLN A 383 6.86 10.96 9.15
N ALA A 384 7.59 10.52 8.13
CA ALA A 384 8.92 9.95 8.30
C ALA A 384 9.95 11.02 8.70
N VAL A 385 9.84 12.24 8.15
CA VAL A 385 10.68 13.38 8.53
C VAL A 385 10.43 13.77 9.99
N ASP A 386 9.15 13.90 10.39
CA ASP A 386 8.75 14.22 11.77
C ASP A 386 9.29 13.20 12.79
N ILE A 387 8.99 11.91 12.61
CA ILE A 387 9.48 10.84 13.52
C ILE A 387 11.00 10.81 13.56
N CYS A 388 11.68 11.00 12.41
CA CYS A 388 13.14 10.96 12.37
C CYS A 388 13.78 12.16 13.07
N CYS A 389 13.12 13.32 13.11
CA CYS A 389 13.55 14.46 13.90
C CYS A 389 13.21 14.34 15.40
N GLY A 390 12.20 13.53 15.76
CA GLY A 390 11.73 13.37 17.14
C GLY A 390 12.30 12.17 17.93
N ASP A 391 12.59 11.03 17.27
CA ASP A 391 13.08 9.81 17.93
C ASP A 391 14.59 9.60 17.68
N SER A 392 15.33 9.34 18.76
CA SER A 392 16.79 9.15 18.77
C SER A 392 17.22 7.67 18.77
N GLU A 393 16.31 6.73 19.08
CA GLU A 393 16.66 5.32 19.28
C GLU A 393 16.23 4.36 18.16
N ALA A 394 15.25 4.72 17.32
CA ALA A 394 14.72 3.85 16.26
C ALA A 394 15.17 4.28 14.86
N LYS A 395 15.51 3.30 13.99
CA LYS A 395 15.73 3.57 12.56
C LYS A 395 14.40 3.81 11.87
N VAL A 396 14.20 4.98 11.25
CA VAL A 396 12.98 5.28 10.51
C VAL A 396 13.04 4.69 9.10
N LEU A 397 11.97 4.00 8.68
CA LEU A 397 11.85 3.31 7.39
C LEU A 397 10.52 3.64 6.71
N MET A 398 10.53 4.56 5.76
CA MET A 398 9.39 4.85 4.89
C MET A 398 9.22 3.75 3.82
N ILE A 399 7.99 3.29 3.61
CA ILE A 399 7.63 2.46 2.44
C ILE A 399 7.10 3.36 1.33
N HIS A 400 7.81 3.46 0.20
CA HIS A 400 7.33 4.21 -0.97
C HIS A 400 6.27 3.39 -1.71
N THR A 401 4.99 3.66 -1.46
CA THR A 401 3.89 2.79 -1.88
C THR A 401 3.52 2.84 -3.37
N GLY A 402 4.20 3.67 -4.16
CA GLY A 402 3.97 3.83 -5.60
C GLY A 402 3.37 5.21 -5.91
N GLY A 403 2.25 5.23 -6.64
CA GLY A 403 1.45 6.44 -6.86
C GLY A 403 1.89 7.32 -8.03
N THR A 404 3.13 7.18 -8.52
CA THR A 404 3.76 8.10 -9.48
C THR A 404 2.97 8.32 -10.78
N LEU A 405 2.35 7.29 -11.37
CA LEU A 405 1.53 7.48 -12.59
C LEU A 405 0.23 8.27 -12.32
N GLY A 406 -0.18 8.43 -11.07
CA GLY A 406 -1.30 9.29 -10.68
C GLY A 406 -1.01 10.77 -10.89
N LEU A 407 0.27 11.19 -10.88
CA LEU A 407 0.69 12.57 -11.12
C LEU A 407 0.21 13.10 -12.47
N PHE A 408 0.12 12.25 -13.51
CA PHE A 408 -0.36 12.68 -14.83
C PHE A 408 -1.84 13.11 -14.79
N GLY A 409 -2.69 12.37 -14.07
CA GLY A 409 -4.09 12.76 -13.86
C GLY A 409 -4.25 13.99 -12.95
N LEU A 410 -3.30 14.19 -12.02
CA LEU A 410 -3.24 15.42 -11.22
C LEU A 410 -2.78 16.61 -12.05
N ALA A 411 -1.84 16.45 -12.97
CA ALA A 411 -1.37 17.51 -13.87
C ALA A 411 -2.48 18.00 -14.82
N GLN A 412 -3.34 17.10 -15.31
CA GLN A 412 -4.55 17.49 -16.05
C GLN A 412 -5.52 18.32 -15.19
N ARG A 413 -5.71 17.96 -13.92
CA ARG A 413 -6.70 18.59 -13.03
C ARG A 413 -6.20 19.87 -12.34
N TYR A 414 -4.90 19.99 -12.11
CA TYR A 414 -4.24 21.06 -11.36
C TYR A 414 -3.14 21.72 -12.21
N SER A 415 -3.41 21.93 -13.50
CA SER A 415 -2.43 22.38 -14.50
C SER A 415 -1.65 23.63 -14.09
N SER A 416 -2.29 24.60 -13.41
CA SER A 416 -1.65 25.80 -12.87
C SER A 416 -0.56 25.54 -11.83
N GLN A 417 -0.62 24.44 -11.08
CA GLN A 417 0.41 24.07 -10.09
C GLN A 417 1.58 23.29 -10.72
N PHE A 418 1.35 22.64 -11.86
CA PHE A 418 2.36 21.87 -12.59
C PHE A 418 3.14 22.72 -13.60
N ASN A 419 2.51 23.73 -14.21
CA ASN A 419 3.14 24.66 -15.14
C ASN A 419 4.05 25.66 -14.41
N THR A 420 5.27 25.89 -14.92
CA THR A 420 6.28 26.78 -14.30
C THR A 420 6.25 28.22 -14.79
N GLY A 421 5.18 28.66 -15.45
CA GLY A 421 4.96 30.07 -15.80
C GLY A 421 5.48 30.52 -17.17
N GLU A 422 6.08 29.63 -17.96
CA GLU A 422 6.44 29.89 -19.36
C GLU A 422 5.64 28.94 -20.27
N GLN A 423 4.67 29.48 -21.00
CA GLN A 423 4.14 28.82 -22.19
C GLN A 423 5.04 29.21 -23.39
N PRO A 424 5.34 28.27 -24.30
CA PRO A 424 6.10 28.55 -25.52
C PRO A 424 5.29 29.37 -26.55
#